data_AF-A0A285TS77-F1
#
_entry.id   AF-A0A285TS77-F1
#
_cell.length_a   1.000
_cell.length_b   1.000
_cell.length_c   1.000
_cell.angle_alpha   90.00
_cell.angle_beta   90.00
_cell.angle_gamma   90.00
#
_symmetry.space_group_name_H-M   'P 1'
#
loop_
_entity.id
_entity.type
_entity.pdbx_description
1 polymer ?
#
loop_
_entity_poly.entity_id
_entity_poly.type
_entity_poly.pdbx_seq_one_letter_code
_entity_poly.pdbx_strand_id
1 'polypeptide(L)'
;MAEKLVRDLLSDRIPAAELRIEENPESLRQMAIRKLHEEFGELADTDYSDVNEFADVLEVVLHIAKQGGITEEEVFSARDKKAAEKGRFERGLVWSGPQN
;
A
#
# COMPACT_ATOMS: atom_id res chain seq x y z
N MET A 1 -19.29 -11.86 2.90
CA MET A 1 -18.33 -10.91 2.29
C MET A 1 -17.54 -10.31 3.43
N ALA A 2 -16.21 -10.22 3.32
CA ALA A 2 -15.41 -9.57 4.36
C ALA A 2 -15.52 -8.04 4.22
N GLU A 3 -15.57 -7.31 5.34
CA GLU A 3 -15.48 -5.84 5.33
C GLU A 3 -14.11 -5.41 4.79
N LYS A 4 -14.09 -4.36 3.97
CA LYS A 4 -12.87 -3.76 3.42
C LYS A 4 -12.86 -2.25 3.57
N LEU A 5 -11.66 -1.66 3.56
CA LEU A 5 -11.54 -0.21 3.50
C LEU A 5 -11.91 0.29 2.10
N VAL A 6 -12.56 1.45 2.05
CA VAL A 6 -12.93 2.15 0.82
C VAL A 6 -12.44 3.59 0.90
N ARG A 7 -12.16 4.21 -0.25
CA ARG A 7 -11.81 5.64 -0.32
C ARG A 7 -13.01 6.48 0.14
N ASP A 8 -12.76 7.55 0.89
CA ASP A 8 -13.81 8.37 1.52
C ASP A 8 -14.85 8.91 0.51
N LEU A 9 -14.42 9.32 -0.68
CA LEU A 9 -15.31 9.83 -1.72
C LEU A 9 -16.22 8.75 -2.35
N LEU A 10 -16.00 7.47 -2.07
CA LEU A 10 -16.94 6.41 -2.45
C LEU A 10 -18.19 6.41 -1.55
N SER A 11 -18.18 7.14 -0.44
CA SER A 11 -19.37 7.27 0.42
C SER A 11 -20.56 7.92 -0.27
N ASP A 12 -20.36 8.71 -1.32
CA ASP A 12 -21.44 9.25 -2.15
C ASP A 12 -22.11 8.18 -3.03
N ARG A 13 -21.47 7.03 -3.20
CA ARG A 13 -21.90 5.94 -4.10
C ARG A 13 -22.32 4.67 -3.36
N ILE A 14 -21.98 4.55 -2.08
CA ILE A 14 -22.28 3.38 -1.24
C ILE A 14 -23.41 3.77 -0.26
N PRO A 15 -24.45 2.95 -0.09
CA PRO A 15 -25.50 3.23 0.89
C PRO A 15 -24.93 3.45 2.28
N ALA A 16 -25.36 4.51 2.99
CA ALA A 16 -24.84 4.83 4.33
C ALA A 16 -25.03 3.70 5.35
N ALA A 17 -26.07 2.86 5.18
CA ALA A 17 -26.30 1.68 6.01
C ALA A 17 -25.25 0.57 5.84
N GLU A 18 -24.44 0.63 4.78
CA GLU A 18 -23.35 -0.29 4.46
C GLU A 18 -21.97 0.30 4.81
N LEU A 19 -21.94 1.51 5.37
CA LEU A 19 -20.71 2.19 5.77
C LEU A 19 -20.56 2.24 7.28
N ARG A 20 -19.32 2.07 7.72
CA ARG A 20 -18.90 2.15 9.12
C ARG A 20 -17.54 2.83 9.18
N ILE A 21 -17.37 3.74 10.13
CA ILE A 21 -16.05 4.26 10.50
C ILE A 21 -15.43 3.27 11.50
N GLU A 22 -14.22 2.80 11.21
CA GLU A 22 -13.44 1.99 12.15
C GLU A 22 -12.60 2.90 13.05
N GLU A 23 -13.01 3.01 14.31
CA GLU A 23 -12.34 3.87 15.31
C GLU A 23 -11.25 3.12 16.08
N ASN A 24 -11.24 1.79 16.07
CA ASN A 24 -10.21 1.01 16.78
C ASN A 24 -8.91 0.99 15.95
N PRO A 25 -7.79 1.53 16.46
CA PRO A 25 -6.55 1.63 15.68
C PRO A 25 -5.95 0.29 15.26
N GLU A 26 -6.09 -0.75 16.09
CA GLU A 26 -5.57 -2.08 15.77
C GLU A 26 -6.44 -2.75 14.70
N SER A 27 -7.76 -2.69 14.83
CA SER A 27 -8.70 -3.17 13.80
C SER A 27 -8.45 -2.46 12.46
N LEU A 28 -8.31 -1.13 12.48
CA LEU A 28 -8.05 -0.33 11.29
C LEU A 28 -6.72 -0.72 10.62
N ARG A 29 -5.67 -0.97 11.41
CA ARG A 29 -4.38 -1.47 10.91
C ARG A 29 -4.53 -2.82 10.22
N GLN A 30 -5.25 -3.76 10.83
CA GLN A 30 -5.51 -5.09 10.24
C GLN A 30 -6.33 -4.99 8.95
N MET A 31 -7.28 -4.06 8.87
CA MET A 31 -8.03 -3.80 7.64
C MET A 31 -7.15 -3.17 6.55
N ALA A 32 -6.24 -2.26 6.89
CA ALA A 32 -5.31 -1.66 5.94
C ALA A 32 -4.32 -2.69 5.36
N ILE A 33 -3.80 -3.60 6.18
CA ILE A 33 -2.95 -4.71 5.71
C ILE A 33 -3.73 -5.62 4.76
N ARG A 34 -4.98 -5.99 5.10
CA ARG A 34 -5.83 -6.75 4.18
C ARG A 34 -6.08 -6.02 2.86
N LYS A 35 -6.34 -4.72 2.91
CA LYS A 35 -6.52 -3.89 1.71
C LYS A 35 -5.24 -3.85 0.86
N LEU A 36 -4.05 -3.81 1.46
CA LEU A 36 -2.79 -3.87 0.72
C LEU A 36 -2.64 -5.18 -0.07
N HIS A 37 -3.05 -6.31 0.52
CA HIS A 37 -3.07 -7.59 -0.17
C HIS A 37 -4.11 -7.65 -1.30
N GLU A 38 -5.27 -7.00 -1.10
CA GLU A 38 -6.30 -6.83 -2.14
C GLU A 38 -5.76 -6.02 -3.33
N GLU A 39 -5.26 -4.79 -3.11
CA GLU A 39 -4.77 -3.94 -4.21
C GLU A 39 -3.57 -4.56 -4.93
N PHE A 40 -2.69 -5.28 -4.21
CA PHE A 40 -1.59 -5.99 -4.85
C PHE A 40 -2.08 -7.17 -5.70
N GLY A 41 -3.20 -7.80 -5.30
CA GLY A 41 -3.89 -8.81 -6.10
C GLY A 41 -4.51 -8.20 -7.36
N GLU A 42 -5.23 -7.09 -7.23
CA GLU A 42 -5.82 -6.35 -8.37
C GLU A 42 -4.73 -5.90 -9.36
N LEU A 43 -3.61 -5.37 -8.85
CA LEU A 43 -2.43 -5.06 -9.68
C LEU A 43 -1.89 -6.29 -10.42
N ALA A 44 -1.79 -7.44 -9.76
CA ALA A 44 -1.33 -8.68 -10.39
C ALA A 44 -2.32 -9.19 -11.46
N ASP A 45 -3.63 -9.03 -11.24
CA ASP A 45 -4.69 -9.40 -12.19
C ASP A 45 -4.61 -8.58 -13.49
N THR A 46 -4.02 -7.38 -13.45
CA THR A 46 -3.72 -6.58 -14.65
C THR A 46 -2.40 -6.96 -15.35
N ASP A 47 -1.74 -8.04 -14.94
CA ASP A 47 -0.36 -8.38 -15.37
C ASP A 47 0.62 -7.21 -15.16
N TYR A 48 0.44 -6.48 -14.05
CA TYR A 48 1.25 -5.31 -13.69
C TYR A 48 1.29 -4.22 -14.76
N SER A 49 0.21 -4.06 -15.54
CA SER A 49 0.16 -3.13 -16.67
C SER A 49 -0.66 -1.86 -16.44
N ASP A 50 -1.47 -1.80 -15.37
CA ASP A 50 -2.29 -0.63 -15.04
C ASP A 50 -1.63 0.28 -14.00
N VAL A 51 -1.39 1.54 -14.37
CA VAL A 51 -0.83 2.57 -13.48
C VAL A 51 -1.74 2.93 -12.32
N ASN A 52 -3.07 2.78 -12.48
CA ASN A 52 -4.02 3.09 -11.42
C ASN A 52 -3.90 2.08 -10.27
N GLU A 53 -3.70 0.80 -10.59
CA GLU A 53 -3.50 -0.24 -9.59
C GLU A 53 -2.17 -0.06 -8.83
N PHE A 54 -1.13 0.45 -9.50
CA PHE A 54 0.09 0.88 -8.79
C PHE A 54 -0.18 2.05 -7.83
N ALA A 55 -1.04 2.99 -8.21
CA ALA A 55 -1.43 4.10 -7.35
C ALA A 55 -2.27 3.64 -6.16
N ASP A 56 -3.16 2.66 -6.32
CA ASP A 56 -3.94 2.06 -5.24
C ASP A 56 -3.05 1.32 -4.24
N VAL A 57 -2.06 0.52 -4.71
CA VAL A 57 -1.05 -0.08 -3.82
C VAL A 57 -0.26 0.99 -3.05
N LEU A 58 0.18 2.05 -3.73
CA LEU A 58 0.94 3.13 -3.09
C LEU A 58 0.09 3.89 -2.05
N GLU A 59 -1.18 4.18 -2.35
CA GLU A 59 -2.13 4.81 -1.42
C GLU A 59 -2.21 4.03 -0.11
N VAL A 60 -2.39 2.71 -0.18
CA VAL A 60 -2.51 1.88 1.03
C VAL A 60 -1.20 1.85 1.82
N VAL A 61 -0.04 1.80 1.15
CA VAL A 61 1.27 1.89 1.82
C VAL A 61 1.42 3.21 2.58
N LEU A 62 1.05 4.34 1.97
CA LEU A 62 1.11 5.65 2.60
C LEU A 62 0.09 5.79 3.73
N HIS A 63 -1.11 5.22 3.59
CA HIS A 63 -2.10 5.15 4.66
C HIS A 63 -1.57 4.40 5.88
N ILE A 64 -0.94 3.23 5.69
CA ILE A 64 -0.32 2.45 6.77
C ILE A 64 0.83 3.24 7.43
N ALA A 65 1.66 3.93 6.63
CA ALA A 65 2.73 4.77 7.14
C ALA A 65 2.17 5.88 8.07
N LYS A 66 1.12 6.57 7.62
CA LYS A 66 0.43 7.62 8.38
C LYS A 66 -0.15 7.12 9.70
N GLN A 67 -0.74 5.91 9.73
CA GLN A 67 -1.19 5.28 10.98
C GLN A 67 -0.03 5.02 11.96
N GLY A 68 1.20 4.85 11.46
CA GLY A 68 2.42 4.73 12.26
C GLY A 68 3.06 6.07 12.64
N GLY A 69 2.46 7.20 12.26
CA GLY A 69 3.03 8.54 12.48
C GLY A 69 4.14 8.91 11.49
N ILE A 70 4.26 8.19 10.37
CA ILE A 70 5.25 8.46 9.32
C ILE A 70 4.56 9.24 8.20
N THR A 71 5.17 10.35 7.79
CA THR A 71 4.69 11.19 6.69
C THR A 71 5.08 10.63 5.33
N GLU A 72 4.35 11.03 4.29
CA GLU A 72 4.70 10.66 2.90
C GLU A 72 6.09 11.18 2.52
N GLU A 73 6.42 12.41 2.93
CA GLU A 73 7.74 13.01 2.71
C GLU A 73 8.87 12.17 3.32
N GLU A 74 8.68 11.66 4.54
CA GLU A 74 9.66 10.77 5.18
C GLU A 74 9.82 9.46 4.41
N VAL A 75 8.74 8.87 3.90
CA VAL A 75 8.80 7.64 3.08
C VAL A 75 9.60 7.89 1.80
N PHE A 76 9.28 8.96 1.06
CA PHE A 76 9.96 9.28 -0.19
C PHE A 76 11.43 9.69 0.04
N SER A 77 11.72 10.48 1.07
CA SER A 77 13.08 10.85 1.48
C SER A 77 13.91 9.61 1.84
N ALA A 78 13.35 8.67 2.62
CA ALA A 78 14.01 7.41 2.94
C ALA A 78 14.26 6.55 1.69
N ARG A 79 13.31 6.52 0.73
CA ARG A 79 13.47 5.83 -0.56
C ARG A 79 14.60 6.44 -1.40
N ASP A 80 14.77 7.74 -1.39
CA ASP A 80 15.80 8.43 -2.17
C ASP A 80 17.18 8.32 -1.53
N LYS A 81 17.26 8.46 -0.20
CA LYS A 81 18.50 8.20 0.56
C LYS A 81 19.03 6.79 0.30
N LYS A 82 18.16 5.77 0.36
CA LYS A 82 18.55 4.38 0.04
C LYS A 82 19.10 4.23 -1.37
N ALA A 83 18.56 4.97 -2.34
CA ALA A 83 19.05 4.91 -3.71
C ALA A 83 20.39 5.60 -3.91
N ALA A 84 20.62 6.73 -3.24
CA ALA A 84 21.92 7.38 -3.24
C ALA A 84 23.00 6.49 -2.59
N GLU A 85 22.66 5.79 -1.50
CA GLU A 85 23.59 4.94 -0.74
C GLU A 85 23.81 3.55 -1.37
N LYS A 86 22.75 2.94 -1.93
CA LYS A 86 22.72 1.50 -2.29
C LYS A 86 22.30 1.25 -3.74
N GLY A 87 21.94 2.29 -4.49
CA GLY A 87 21.40 2.18 -5.83
C GLY A 87 19.92 1.76 -5.88
N ARG A 88 19.40 1.62 -7.10
CA ARG A 88 18.06 1.13 -7.41
C ARG A 88 18.12 -0.32 -7.92
N PHE A 89 16.96 -0.93 -8.14
CA PHE A 89 16.85 -2.27 -8.75
C PHE A 89 17.05 -2.29 -10.27
N GLU A 90 17.46 -1.17 -10.89
CA GLU A 90 17.60 -0.99 -12.34
C GLU A 90 18.57 -1.97 -13.02
N ARG A 91 19.57 -2.46 -12.29
CA ARG A 91 20.54 -3.44 -12.81
C ARG A 91 20.04 -4.89 -12.78
N GLY A 92 18.89 -5.17 -12.15
CA GLY A 92 18.35 -6.53 -12.05
C GLY A 92 19.25 -7.54 -11.32
N LEU A 93 20.06 -7.07 -10.36
CA LEU A 93 20.98 -7.95 -9.64
C LEU A 93 20.24 -8.91 -8.71
N VAL A 94 20.56 -10.20 -8.82
CA VAL A 94 20.07 -11.27 -7.94
C VAL A 94 21.24 -11.83 -7.14
N TRP A 95 21.08 -11.93 -5.82
CA TRP A 95 22.08 -12.51 -4.93
C TRP A 95 21.68 -13.92 -4.51
N SER A 96 22.50 -14.91 -4.85
CA SER A 96 22.28 -16.33 -4.53
C SER A 96 22.94 -16.79 -3.23
N GLY A 97 23.41 -15.86 -2.39
CA GLY A 97 24.20 -16.18 -1.19
C GLY A 97 25.67 -16.48 -1.49
N PRO A 98 26.51 -16.68 -0.46
CA PRO A 98 27.85 -17.19 -0.65
C PRO A 98 27.79 -18.62 -1.20
N GLN A 99 28.54 -18.90 -2.27
CA GLN A 99 28.81 -20.28 -2.69
C GLN A 99 29.92 -20.80 -1.78
N ASN A 100 29.58 -21.74 -0.90
CA ASN A 100 30.57 -22.50 -0.14
C ASN A 100 31.33 -23.45 -1.06
#